data_AF-A0A2R5EME6-F1
#
_entry.id   AF-A0A2R5EME6-F1
#
_cell.length_a   1.000
_cell.length_b   1.000
_cell.length_c   1.000
_cell.angle_alpha   90.00
_cell.angle_beta   90.00
_cell.angle_gamma   90.00
#
_symmetry.space_group_name_H-M   'P 1'
#
loop_
_entity.id
_entity.type
_entity.pdbx_description
1 polymer ?
#
loop_
_entity_poly.entity_id
_entity_poly.type
_entity_poly.pdbx_seq_one_letter_code
_entity_poly.pdbx_strand_id
1 'polypeptide(L)'
;MLAAILVGITFALQLPVMAEKQENPPEDGIRELLEQSLSVVEIDKEILRIQEKRKELLSTMTEAEAALHEQELRIADKREQAGDVIHAYYTGERDSMFTALLTMKSWTSFFQVLDYIDIIVSHDQSRMNDYIGEYRSMQDDYRKLEGRQTELAEVERRLKEQRERVQALEKNLEGQLNGRSDSERIRLLMKELTSFWETAGLAEVREYFKALSSAMGKLPGWVQDNKDMLEIKGFNYTIRVTEEKLNEFLREQDERFNQFSFTFEENEITAHGKRDGMEISVSGRYSIQDKPKNGIIFHVDELLFNGFALPDTTRQSLEEEFDLGFYPGLVLSFLKAKEVELKDGELIIKLSVSL
;
A
#
# COMPACT_ATOMS: atom_id res chain seq x y z
N MET A 1 41.42 21.95 -88.34
CA MET A 1 41.54 22.09 -86.88
C MET A 1 40.18 21.81 -86.27
N LEU A 2 40.11 20.78 -85.41
CA LEU A 2 39.14 20.54 -84.30
C LEU A 2 37.64 20.52 -84.66
N ALA A 3 36.77 19.62 -84.22
CA ALA A 3 36.76 18.34 -83.50
C ALA A 3 35.28 17.85 -83.62
N ALA A 4 34.97 16.60 -84.00
CA ALA A 4 34.62 15.48 -83.08
C ALA A 4 33.32 15.80 -82.27
N ILE A 5 32.22 15.03 -82.17
CA ILE A 5 31.92 13.58 -82.06
C ILE A 5 30.38 13.45 -81.97
N LEU A 6 29.73 12.59 -82.77
CA LEU A 6 29.09 11.33 -82.35
C LEU A 6 27.94 11.46 -81.31
N VAL A 7 26.68 11.41 -81.78
CA VAL A 7 25.51 11.12 -80.92
C VAL A 7 25.16 9.65 -81.11
N GLY A 8 25.61 8.84 -80.15
CA GLY A 8 25.30 7.42 -80.01
C GLY A 8 24.09 7.19 -79.12
N ILE A 9 23.28 6.24 -79.55
CA ILE A 9 22.12 5.65 -78.87
C ILE A 9 22.57 4.95 -77.58
N THR A 10 21.94 5.25 -76.44
CA THR A 10 21.86 4.34 -75.29
C THR A 10 20.46 4.41 -74.66
N PHE A 11 19.63 3.45 -75.08
CA PHE A 11 18.39 3.04 -74.45
C PHE A 11 18.79 2.11 -73.29
N ALA A 12 18.54 2.51 -72.03
CA ALA A 12 18.81 1.66 -70.86
C ALA A 12 17.63 1.72 -69.88
N LEU A 13 16.83 0.65 -69.93
CA LEU A 13 16.25 -0.08 -68.80
C LEU A 13 15.69 0.76 -67.63
N GLN A 14 14.41 1.11 -67.74
CA GLN A 14 13.58 1.35 -66.55
C GLN A 14 13.05 0.01 -66.05
N LEU A 15 13.74 -0.57 -65.06
CA LEU A 15 13.19 -1.64 -64.24
C LEU A 15 12.18 -0.99 -63.26
N PRO A 16 10.93 -1.47 -63.17
CA PRO A 16 10.03 -1.03 -62.12
C PRO A 16 10.56 -1.61 -60.81
N VAL A 17 11.01 -0.72 -59.92
CA VAL A 17 11.23 -1.05 -58.51
C VAL A 17 9.88 -1.45 -57.95
N MET A 18 9.66 -2.76 -57.82
CA MET A 18 8.66 -3.33 -56.93
C MET A 18 9.11 -2.97 -55.51
N ALA A 19 8.72 -1.79 -55.05
CA ALA A 19 8.70 -1.47 -53.64
C ALA A 19 7.60 -2.34 -53.04
N GLU A 20 8.00 -3.50 -52.53
CA GLU A 20 7.19 -4.31 -51.64
C GLU A 20 6.76 -3.38 -50.50
N LYS A 21 5.47 -3.03 -50.50
CA LYS A 21 4.85 -2.24 -49.46
C LYS A 21 4.93 -3.09 -48.21
N GLN A 22 5.95 -2.86 -47.40
CA GLN A 22 6.09 -3.44 -46.07
C GLN A 22 4.83 -3.02 -45.30
N GLU A 23 3.84 -3.91 -45.27
CA GLU A 23 2.71 -3.79 -44.36
C GLU A 23 3.31 -3.82 -42.97
N ASN A 24 3.49 -2.63 -42.39
CA ASN A 24 3.78 -2.50 -40.97
C ASN A 24 2.69 -3.31 -40.26
N PRO A 25 3.05 -4.24 -39.36
CA PRO A 25 2.08 -4.88 -38.49
C PRO A 25 1.23 -3.79 -37.82
N PRO A 26 -0.06 -4.02 -37.57
CA PRO A 26 -0.89 -3.04 -36.87
C PRO A 26 -0.16 -2.60 -35.60
N GLU A 27 0.10 -1.29 -35.47
CA GLU A 27 0.90 -0.69 -34.39
C GLU A 27 0.40 -1.12 -33.00
N ASP A 28 -0.91 -1.37 -32.89
CA ASP A 28 -1.59 -1.89 -31.69
C ASP A 28 -1.00 -3.24 -31.22
N GLY A 29 -0.66 -4.14 -32.14
CA GLY A 29 -0.09 -5.46 -31.80
C GLY A 29 1.39 -5.44 -31.45
N ILE A 30 2.09 -4.32 -31.65
CA ILE A 30 3.46 -4.10 -31.14
C ILE A 30 3.38 -3.46 -29.76
N ARG A 31 2.46 -2.50 -29.56
CA ARG A 31 2.23 -1.86 -28.27
C ARG A 31 1.83 -2.89 -27.21
N GLU A 32 0.87 -3.76 -27.49
CA GLU A 32 0.44 -4.80 -26.54
C GLU A 32 1.61 -5.70 -26.10
N LEU A 33 2.48 -6.08 -27.04
CA LEU A 33 3.68 -6.86 -26.77
C LEU A 33 4.65 -6.12 -25.83
N LEU A 34 4.83 -4.82 -26.03
CA LEU A 34 5.69 -3.99 -25.19
C LEU A 34 5.09 -3.84 -23.77
N GLU A 35 3.79 -3.60 -23.64
CA GLU A 35 3.08 -3.54 -22.35
C GLU A 35 3.15 -4.88 -21.59
N GLN A 36 2.99 -6.01 -22.29
CA GLN A 36 3.17 -7.33 -21.71
C GLN A 36 4.60 -7.57 -21.22
N SER A 37 5.62 -7.12 -21.98
CA SER A 37 7.02 -7.25 -21.57
C SER A 37 7.35 -6.46 -20.30
N LEU A 38 6.77 -5.26 -20.17
CA LEU A 38 6.90 -4.44 -18.98
C LEU A 38 6.18 -5.08 -17.78
N SER A 39 5.00 -5.65 -18.03
CA SER A 39 4.23 -6.39 -17.04
C SER A 39 5.01 -7.57 -16.45
N VAL A 40 5.70 -8.36 -17.28
CA VAL A 40 6.54 -9.48 -16.81
C VAL A 40 7.58 -9.00 -15.81
N VAL A 41 8.35 -7.96 -16.18
CA VAL A 41 9.46 -7.47 -15.36
C VAL A 41 8.99 -6.89 -14.03
N GLU A 42 7.88 -6.15 -14.04
CA GLU A 42 7.32 -5.58 -12.80
C GLU A 42 6.68 -6.64 -11.90
N ILE A 43 6.05 -7.68 -12.47
CA ILE A 43 5.55 -8.80 -11.67
C ILE A 43 6.72 -9.59 -11.07
N ASP A 44 7.83 -9.78 -11.80
CA ASP A 44 9.03 -10.43 -11.25
C ASP A 44 9.62 -9.66 -10.07
N LYS A 45 9.66 -8.33 -10.14
CA LYS A 45 10.04 -7.49 -8.99
C LYS A 45 9.09 -7.66 -7.82
N GLU A 46 7.79 -7.71 -8.08
CA GLU A 46 6.79 -7.94 -7.03
C GLU A 46 6.96 -9.33 -6.40
N ILE A 47 7.28 -10.37 -7.19
CA ILE A 47 7.61 -11.70 -6.66
C ILE A 47 8.81 -11.61 -5.71
N LEU A 48 9.88 -10.89 -6.08
CA LEU A 48 11.04 -10.69 -5.21
C LEU A 48 10.66 -9.94 -3.92
N ARG A 49 9.83 -8.89 -4.02
CA ARG A 49 9.33 -8.13 -2.85
C ARG A 49 8.54 -9.03 -1.91
N ILE A 50 7.59 -9.81 -2.44
CA ILE A 50 6.78 -10.73 -1.65
C ILE A 50 7.64 -11.86 -1.06
N GLN A 51 8.69 -12.32 -1.76
CA GLN A 51 9.63 -13.31 -1.24
C GLN A 51 10.42 -12.79 -0.03
N GLU A 52 10.88 -11.54 -0.07
CA GLU A 52 11.56 -10.95 1.08
C GLU A 52 10.58 -10.76 2.26
N LYS A 53 9.34 -10.31 1.99
CA LYS A 53 8.29 -10.24 3.02
C LYS A 53 8.02 -11.60 3.66
N ARG A 54 7.96 -12.68 2.86
CA ARG A 54 7.80 -14.05 3.35
C ARG A 54 8.95 -14.44 4.29
N LYS A 55 10.19 -14.12 3.91
CA LYS A 55 11.39 -14.44 4.67
C LYS A 55 11.44 -13.67 6.00
N GLU A 56 11.10 -12.38 5.97
CA GLU A 56 10.97 -11.57 7.18
C GLU A 56 9.89 -12.13 8.12
N LEU A 57 8.71 -12.46 7.59
CA LEU A 57 7.62 -13.05 8.36
C LEU A 57 8.03 -14.38 9.01
N LEU A 58 8.69 -15.27 8.27
CA LEU A 58 9.22 -16.53 8.81
C LEU A 58 10.26 -16.30 9.92
N SER A 59 11.15 -15.32 9.76
CA SER A 59 12.12 -14.96 10.80
C SER A 59 11.43 -14.50 12.09
N THR A 60 10.50 -13.55 11.97
CA THR A 60 9.76 -13.01 13.13
C THR A 60 8.86 -14.05 13.79
N MET A 61 8.34 -15.02 13.04
CA MET A 61 7.60 -16.16 13.59
C MET A 61 8.52 -17.09 14.37
N THR A 62 9.70 -17.41 13.83
CA THR A 62 10.69 -18.27 14.51
C THR A 62 11.13 -17.65 15.83
N GLU A 63 11.39 -16.33 15.85
CA GLU A 63 11.71 -15.59 17.06
C GLU A 63 10.56 -15.58 18.06
N ALA A 64 9.32 -15.39 17.59
CA ALA A 64 8.13 -15.41 18.44
C ALA A 64 7.88 -16.81 19.06
N GLU A 65 8.07 -17.88 18.28
CA GLU A 65 7.97 -19.26 18.76
C GLU A 65 9.01 -19.56 19.85
N ALA A 66 10.26 -19.11 19.67
CA ALA A 66 11.30 -19.26 20.67
C ALA A 66 10.98 -18.47 21.95
N ALA A 67 10.50 -17.23 21.82
CA ALA A 67 10.11 -16.39 22.95
C ALA A 67 8.91 -16.97 23.72
N LEU A 68 7.91 -17.52 23.00
CA LEU A 68 6.77 -18.21 23.60
C LEU A 68 7.21 -19.43 24.38
N HIS A 69 8.14 -20.24 23.84
CA HIS A 69 8.67 -21.40 24.56
C HIS A 69 9.39 -21.00 25.85
N GLU A 70 10.18 -19.92 25.83
CA GLU A 70 10.81 -19.40 27.05
C GLU A 70 9.77 -18.88 28.06
N GLN A 71 8.72 -18.21 27.58
CA GLN A 71 7.64 -17.72 28.42
C GLN A 71 6.87 -18.88 29.09
N GLU A 72 6.63 -19.98 28.38
CA GLU A 72 6.01 -21.18 28.94
C GLU A 72 6.81 -21.75 30.10
N LEU A 73 8.14 -21.84 29.95
CA LEU A 73 9.02 -22.30 31.02
C LEU A 73 8.96 -21.38 32.24
N ARG A 74 8.95 -20.05 32.05
CA ARG A 74 8.82 -19.08 33.16
C ARG A 74 7.46 -19.14 33.84
N ILE A 75 6.39 -19.44 33.10
CA ILE A 75 5.03 -19.55 33.64
C ILE A 75 4.86 -20.81 34.50
N ALA A 76 5.62 -21.88 34.22
CA ALA A 76 5.53 -23.12 35.01
C ALA A 76 5.77 -22.88 36.51
N ASP A 77 6.84 -22.14 36.85
CA ASP A 77 7.16 -21.80 38.24
C ASP A 77 6.08 -20.91 38.89
N LYS A 78 5.57 -19.93 38.14
CA LYS A 78 4.49 -19.04 38.62
C LYS A 78 3.19 -19.80 38.83
N ARG A 79 2.92 -20.80 38.00
CA ARG A 79 1.74 -21.67 38.10
C ARG A 79 1.80 -22.52 39.37
N GLU A 80 2.96 -23.07 39.70
CA GLU A 80 3.17 -23.82 40.95
C GLU A 80 2.90 -22.91 42.17
N GLN A 81 3.51 -21.72 42.20
CA GLN A 81 3.32 -20.75 43.28
C GLN A 81 1.85 -20.30 43.43
N ALA A 82 1.15 -20.05 42.33
CA ALA A 82 -0.27 -19.74 42.35
C ALA A 82 -1.12 -20.94 42.81
N GLY A 83 -0.71 -22.15 42.46
CA GLY A 83 -1.31 -23.41 42.92
C GLY A 83 -1.19 -23.59 44.44
N ASP A 84 -0.04 -23.31 45.02
CA ASP A 84 0.19 -23.35 46.47
C ASP A 84 -0.72 -22.37 47.21
N VAL A 85 -0.89 -21.17 46.67
CA VAL A 85 -1.82 -20.17 47.22
C VAL A 85 -3.24 -20.75 47.23
N ILE A 86 -3.75 -21.24 46.09
CA ILE A 86 -5.09 -21.84 46.01
C ILE A 86 -5.23 -23.00 47.00
N HIS A 87 -4.22 -23.87 47.07
CA HIS A 87 -4.21 -25.01 47.97
C HIS A 87 -4.34 -24.57 49.44
N ALA A 88 -3.55 -23.60 49.88
CA ALA A 88 -3.57 -23.09 51.25
C ALA A 88 -4.90 -22.47 51.66
N TYR A 89 -5.60 -21.79 50.73
CA TYR A 89 -6.96 -21.29 50.98
C TYR A 89 -8.00 -22.42 50.96
N TYR A 90 -7.84 -23.43 50.10
CA TYR A 90 -8.79 -24.53 49.96
C TYR A 90 -8.71 -25.54 51.12
N THR A 91 -7.50 -25.87 51.61
CA THR A 91 -7.30 -26.79 52.73
C THR A 91 -7.56 -26.14 54.09
N GLY A 92 -7.78 -24.82 54.13
CA GLY A 92 -8.01 -24.07 55.36
C GLY A 92 -6.73 -23.77 56.14
N GLU A 93 -5.54 -23.93 55.56
CA GLU A 93 -4.28 -23.52 56.21
C GLU A 93 -4.29 -22.03 56.60
N ARG A 94 -4.91 -21.19 55.76
CA ARG A 94 -5.10 -19.76 56.02
C ARG A 94 -6.15 -19.45 57.09
N ASP A 95 -7.05 -20.37 57.43
CA ASP A 95 -8.10 -20.17 58.44
C ASP A 95 -7.55 -20.02 59.86
N SER A 96 -6.40 -20.65 60.11
CA SER A 96 -5.66 -20.53 61.37
C SER A 96 -5.28 -19.07 61.71
N MET A 97 -5.01 -18.25 60.68
CA MET A 97 -4.64 -16.84 60.83
C MET A 97 -5.84 -15.99 61.22
N PHE A 98 -6.98 -16.21 60.58
CA PHE A 98 -8.24 -15.53 60.93
C PHE A 98 -8.73 -15.93 62.33
N THR A 99 -8.52 -17.19 62.70
CA THR A 99 -8.78 -17.67 64.06
C THR A 99 -7.88 -17.01 65.10
N ALA A 100 -6.61 -16.74 64.76
CA ALA A 100 -5.69 -16.00 65.62
C ALA A 100 -6.20 -14.58 65.92
N LEU A 101 -6.74 -13.85 64.93
CA LEU A 101 -7.34 -12.52 65.15
C LEU A 101 -8.47 -12.54 66.19
N LEU A 102 -9.34 -13.57 66.13
CA LEU A 102 -10.51 -13.70 67.02
C LEU A 102 -10.16 -14.08 68.46
N THR A 103 -8.93 -14.55 68.70
CA THR A 103 -8.50 -15.06 70.02
C THR A 103 -7.56 -14.11 70.79
N MET A 104 -7.22 -12.95 70.20
CA MET A 104 -6.30 -11.98 70.81
C MET A 104 -6.93 -11.25 72.01
N LYS A 105 -6.13 -11.11 73.08
CA LYS A 105 -6.55 -10.44 74.34
C LYS A 105 -6.02 -9.00 74.48
N SER A 106 -5.23 -8.51 73.52
CA SER A 106 -4.59 -7.18 73.55
C SER A 106 -4.72 -6.48 72.20
N TRP A 107 -5.05 -5.18 72.22
CA TRP A 107 -5.14 -4.34 71.03
C TRP A 107 -3.81 -4.22 70.27
N THR A 108 -2.68 -4.18 70.97
CA THR A 108 -1.36 -4.12 70.34
C THR A 108 -1.06 -5.39 69.55
N SER A 109 -1.37 -6.56 70.12
CA SER A 109 -1.20 -7.85 69.45
C SER A 109 -2.17 -8.04 68.29
N PHE A 110 -3.39 -7.51 68.40
CA PHE A 110 -4.37 -7.52 67.33
C PHE A 110 -3.86 -6.76 66.08
N PHE A 111 -3.36 -5.54 66.23
CA PHE A 111 -2.83 -4.77 65.10
C PHE A 111 -1.60 -5.42 64.47
N GLN A 112 -0.70 -6.01 65.28
CA GLN A 112 0.45 -6.74 64.74
C GLN A 112 0.03 -7.94 63.87
N VAL A 113 -0.96 -8.72 64.30
CA VAL A 113 -1.45 -9.88 63.54
C VAL A 113 -2.20 -9.44 62.29
N LEU A 114 -2.95 -8.33 62.35
CA LEU A 114 -3.56 -7.73 61.17
C LEU A 114 -2.51 -7.31 60.13
N ASP A 115 -1.43 -6.66 60.54
CA ASP A 115 -0.34 -6.27 59.63
C ASP A 115 0.28 -7.51 58.95
N TYR A 116 0.50 -8.61 59.69
CA TYR A 116 1.00 -9.85 59.10
C TYR A 116 0.01 -10.47 58.10
N ILE A 117 -1.29 -10.44 58.40
CA ILE A 117 -2.32 -10.96 57.48
C ILE A 117 -2.36 -10.12 56.20
N ASP A 118 -2.29 -8.80 56.31
CA ASP A 118 -2.28 -7.90 55.16
C ASP A 118 -1.07 -8.17 54.24
N ILE A 119 0.12 -8.37 54.82
CA ILE A 119 1.32 -8.76 54.07
C ILE A 119 1.12 -10.10 53.34
N ILE A 120 0.58 -11.12 54.02
CA ILE A 120 0.39 -12.45 53.45
C ILE A 120 -0.65 -12.41 52.32
N VAL A 121 -1.80 -11.76 52.54
CA VAL A 121 -2.86 -11.63 51.54
C VAL A 121 -2.37 -10.83 50.34
N SER A 122 -1.64 -9.74 50.56
CA SER A 122 -1.06 -8.94 49.47
C SER A 122 -0.05 -9.75 48.65
N HIS A 123 0.77 -10.56 49.31
CA HIS A 123 1.74 -11.43 48.65
C HIS A 123 1.06 -12.56 47.84
N ASP A 124 0.03 -13.19 48.42
CA ASP A 124 -0.79 -14.20 47.75
C ASP A 124 -1.51 -13.61 46.52
N GLN A 125 -2.07 -12.40 46.65
CA GLN A 125 -2.67 -11.66 45.52
C GLN A 125 -1.64 -11.34 44.45
N SER A 126 -0.44 -10.88 44.82
CA SER A 126 0.64 -10.60 43.87
C SER A 126 0.99 -11.84 43.06
N ARG A 127 1.25 -12.97 43.72
CA ARG A 127 1.58 -14.24 43.04
C ARG A 127 0.51 -14.68 42.04
N MET A 128 -0.75 -14.59 42.45
CA MET A 128 -1.88 -14.94 41.58
C MET A 128 -1.99 -13.99 40.39
N ASN A 129 -1.88 -12.68 40.62
CA ASN A 129 -1.94 -11.68 39.57
C ASN A 129 -0.78 -11.80 38.59
N ASP A 130 0.43 -12.11 39.07
CA ASP A 130 1.60 -12.35 38.24
C ASP A 130 1.38 -13.55 37.30
N TYR A 131 0.85 -14.66 37.81
CA TYR A 131 0.49 -15.81 36.98
C TYR A 131 -0.58 -15.48 35.95
N ILE A 132 -1.68 -14.84 36.37
CA ILE A 132 -2.80 -14.48 35.48
C ILE A 132 -2.34 -13.51 34.37
N GLY A 133 -1.53 -12.52 34.73
CA GLY A 133 -1.00 -11.53 33.78
C GLY A 133 -0.12 -12.18 32.71
N GLU A 134 0.83 -13.01 33.13
CA GLU A 134 1.73 -13.72 32.22
C GLU A 134 0.97 -14.71 31.33
N TYR A 135 0.02 -15.45 31.89
CA TYR A 135 -0.79 -16.39 31.12
C TYR A 135 -1.63 -15.68 30.06
N ARG A 136 -2.22 -14.52 30.37
CA ARG A 136 -2.95 -13.70 29.39
C ARG A 136 -2.03 -13.17 28.30
N SER A 137 -0.84 -12.67 28.66
CA SER A 137 0.15 -12.22 27.68
C SER A 137 0.53 -13.35 26.72
N MET A 138 0.80 -14.54 27.26
CA MET A 138 1.13 -15.73 26.46
C MET A 138 0.00 -16.10 25.49
N GLN A 139 -1.27 -16.06 25.95
CA GLN A 139 -2.43 -16.29 25.08
C GLN A 139 -2.53 -15.28 23.94
N ASP A 140 -2.27 -14.00 24.21
CA ASP A 140 -2.28 -12.96 23.19
C ASP A 140 -1.13 -13.13 22.19
N ASP A 141 0.04 -13.57 22.65
CA ASP A 141 1.18 -13.86 21.77
C ASP A 141 0.92 -15.09 20.88
N TYR A 142 0.25 -16.13 21.41
CA TYR A 142 -0.25 -17.25 20.60
C TYR A 142 -1.23 -16.80 19.50
N ARG A 143 -2.17 -15.90 19.82
CA ARG A 143 -3.10 -15.34 18.82
C ARG A 143 -2.38 -14.52 17.74
N LYS A 144 -1.37 -13.74 18.12
CA LYS A 144 -0.53 -13.01 17.16
C LYS A 144 0.22 -13.97 16.25
N LEU A 145 0.76 -15.07 16.79
CA LEU A 145 1.44 -16.10 16.01
C LEU A 145 0.49 -16.78 15.01
N GLU A 146 -0.72 -17.13 15.42
CA GLU A 146 -1.77 -17.67 14.55
C GLU A 146 -2.15 -16.69 13.42
N GLY A 147 -2.27 -15.39 13.75
CA GLY A 147 -2.46 -14.33 12.77
C GLY A 147 -1.34 -14.26 11.74
N ARG A 148 -0.07 -14.37 12.18
CA ARG A 148 1.10 -14.40 11.30
C ARG A 148 1.13 -15.65 10.41
N GLN A 149 0.73 -16.81 10.92
CA GLN A 149 0.59 -18.03 10.11
C GLN A 149 -0.44 -17.86 8.99
N THR A 150 -1.55 -17.18 9.29
CA THR A 150 -2.57 -16.85 8.28
C THR A 150 -2.03 -15.89 7.23
N GLU A 151 -1.31 -14.84 7.66
CA GLU A 151 -0.64 -13.91 6.74
C GLU A 151 0.38 -14.63 5.85
N LEU A 152 1.16 -15.55 6.41
CA LEU A 152 2.14 -16.35 5.66
C LEU A 152 1.46 -17.18 4.57
N ALA A 153 0.34 -17.84 4.89
CA ALA A 153 -0.42 -18.62 3.91
C ALA A 153 -0.96 -17.73 2.78
N GLU A 154 -1.40 -16.50 3.08
CA GLU A 154 -1.82 -15.55 2.07
C GLU A 154 -0.65 -15.09 1.17
N VAL A 155 0.49 -14.77 1.77
CA VAL A 155 1.73 -14.40 1.07
C VAL A 155 2.17 -15.53 0.13
N GLU A 156 2.14 -16.79 0.58
CA GLU A 156 2.48 -17.95 -0.25
C GLU A 156 1.50 -18.17 -1.40
N ARG A 157 0.20 -17.99 -1.15
CA ARG A 157 -0.82 -18.03 -2.21
C ARG A 157 -0.56 -16.95 -3.26
N ARG A 158 -0.32 -15.71 -2.83
CA ARG A 158 -0.03 -14.58 -3.73
C ARG A 158 1.22 -14.82 -4.57
N LEU A 159 2.30 -15.36 -3.97
CA LEU A 159 3.50 -15.75 -4.71
C LEU A 159 3.22 -16.77 -5.82
N LYS A 160 2.40 -17.78 -5.53
CA LYS A 160 2.02 -18.79 -6.51
C LYS A 160 1.25 -18.16 -7.67
N GLU A 161 0.25 -17.34 -7.37
CA GLU A 161 -0.57 -16.65 -8.38
C GLU A 161 0.27 -15.76 -9.29
N GLN A 162 1.20 -14.96 -8.73
CA GLN A 162 2.07 -14.10 -9.53
C GLN A 162 3.01 -14.91 -10.44
N ARG A 163 3.56 -16.03 -9.96
CA ARG A 163 4.40 -16.91 -10.79
C ARG A 163 3.64 -17.54 -11.95
N GLU A 164 2.42 -18.01 -11.69
CA GLU A 164 1.55 -18.56 -12.74
C GLU A 164 1.20 -17.49 -13.79
N ARG A 165 1.00 -16.24 -13.35
CA ARG A 165 0.75 -15.10 -14.23
C ARG A 165 1.96 -14.76 -15.10
N VAL A 166 3.17 -14.69 -14.54
CA VAL A 166 4.41 -14.46 -15.31
C VAL A 166 4.57 -15.53 -16.38
N GLN A 167 4.46 -16.80 -15.99
CA GLN A 167 4.59 -17.91 -16.94
C GLN A 167 3.56 -17.84 -18.08
N ALA A 168 2.32 -17.45 -17.78
CA ALA A 168 1.28 -17.27 -18.78
C ALA A 168 1.59 -16.11 -19.74
N LEU A 169 2.09 -14.98 -19.21
CA LEU A 169 2.49 -13.82 -20.00
C LEU A 169 3.69 -14.14 -20.91
N GLU A 170 4.74 -14.76 -20.37
CA GLU A 170 5.91 -15.18 -21.15
C GLU A 170 5.50 -16.12 -22.30
N LYS A 171 4.65 -17.11 -22.03
CA LYS A 171 4.15 -18.02 -23.05
C LYS A 171 3.32 -17.30 -24.12
N ASN A 172 2.52 -16.31 -23.74
CA ASN A 172 1.77 -15.49 -24.69
C ASN A 172 2.72 -14.68 -25.57
N LEU A 173 3.70 -14.01 -24.96
CA LEU A 173 4.72 -13.23 -25.64
C LEU A 173 5.50 -14.07 -26.65
N GLU A 174 5.99 -15.24 -26.25
CA GLU A 174 6.66 -16.19 -27.15
C GLU A 174 5.73 -16.64 -28.29
N GLY A 175 4.47 -16.95 -27.99
CA GLY A 175 3.46 -17.32 -28.98
C GLY A 175 3.23 -16.24 -30.03
N GLN A 176 3.17 -14.96 -29.62
CA GLN A 176 2.96 -13.81 -30.50
C GLN A 176 4.20 -13.43 -31.32
N LEU A 177 5.40 -13.72 -30.80
CA LEU A 177 6.66 -13.50 -31.50
C LEU A 177 7.01 -14.63 -32.48
N ASN A 178 6.55 -15.86 -32.20
CA ASN A 178 6.83 -17.03 -33.03
C ASN A 178 6.22 -16.89 -34.43
N GLY A 179 7.07 -17.05 -35.45
CA GLY A 179 6.66 -16.92 -36.85
C GLY A 179 6.59 -15.49 -37.37
N ARG A 180 6.90 -14.49 -36.53
CA ARG A 180 6.97 -13.08 -36.94
C ARG A 180 8.35 -12.73 -37.49
N SER A 181 8.40 -12.05 -38.64
CA SER A 181 9.65 -11.67 -39.33
C SER A 181 10.45 -10.56 -38.65
N ASP A 182 9.80 -9.72 -37.83
CA ASP A 182 10.38 -8.61 -37.07
C ASP A 182 10.53 -8.93 -35.57
N SER A 183 10.41 -10.20 -35.18
CA SER A 183 10.52 -10.68 -33.79
C SER A 183 11.79 -10.19 -33.07
N GLU A 184 12.94 -10.22 -33.74
CA GLU A 184 14.21 -9.73 -33.17
C GLU A 184 14.21 -8.22 -32.94
N ARG A 185 13.58 -7.44 -33.84
CA ARG A 185 13.44 -5.99 -33.65
C ARG A 185 12.54 -5.69 -32.45
N ILE A 186 11.42 -6.40 -32.31
CA ILE A 186 10.49 -6.22 -31.20
C ILE A 186 11.16 -6.59 -29.86
N ARG A 187 11.93 -7.68 -29.81
CA ARG A 187 12.70 -8.05 -28.61
C ARG A 187 13.69 -6.96 -28.17
N LEU A 188 14.33 -6.29 -29.13
CA LEU A 188 15.20 -5.16 -28.81
C LEU A 188 14.42 -3.99 -28.21
N LEU A 189 13.26 -3.65 -28.80
CA LEU A 189 12.38 -2.59 -28.28
C LEU A 189 11.86 -2.90 -26.87
N MET A 190 11.46 -4.16 -26.60
CA MET A 190 11.08 -4.60 -25.25
C MET A 190 12.20 -4.35 -24.26
N LYS A 191 13.43 -4.75 -24.60
CA LYS A 191 14.59 -4.56 -23.74
C LYS A 191 14.90 -3.09 -23.49
N GLU A 192 14.82 -2.25 -24.53
CA GLU A 192 15.05 -0.81 -24.41
C GLU A 192 13.99 -0.13 -23.55
N LEU A 193 12.70 -0.45 -23.78
CA LEU A 193 11.59 0.08 -22.99
C LEU A 193 11.72 -0.30 -21.51
N THR A 194 11.94 -1.59 -21.23
CA THR A 194 12.17 -2.08 -19.87
C THR A 194 13.36 -1.36 -19.26
N SER A 195 14.51 -1.30 -19.93
CA SER A 195 15.70 -0.64 -19.40
C SER A 195 15.45 0.84 -19.09
N PHE A 196 14.70 1.54 -19.94
CA PHE A 196 14.37 2.95 -19.74
C PHE A 196 13.43 3.14 -18.54
N TRP A 197 12.41 2.28 -18.41
CA TRP A 197 11.53 2.26 -17.26
C TRP A 197 12.31 2.02 -15.95
N GLU A 198 13.20 1.03 -15.92
CA GLU A 198 13.94 0.66 -14.71
C GLU A 198 14.93 1.72 -14.24
N THR A 199 15.58 2.39 -15.18
CA THR A 199 16.67 3.32 -14.87
C THR A 199 16.19 4.74 -14.62
N ALA A 200 15.14 5.18 -15.32
CA ALA A 200 14.65 6.56 -15.26
C ALA A 200 13.15 6.63 -14.95
N GLY A 201 12.32 5.83 -15.62
CA GLY A 201 10.86 5.91 -15.52
C GLY A 201 10.33 5.73 -14.10
N LEU A 202 10.70 4.63 -13.43
CA LEU A 202 10.20 4.31 -12.10
C LEU A 202 10.63 5.35 -11.05
N ALA A 203 11.87 5.82 -11.11
CA ALA A 203 12.39 6.81 -10.17
C ALA A 203 11.63 8.15 -10.30
N GLU A 204 11.40 8.58 -11.54
CA GLU A 204 10.68 9.82 -11.82
C GLU A 204 9.21 9.71 -11.42
N VAL A 205 8.52 8.61 -11.77
CA VAL A 205 7.12 8.36 -11.34
C VAL A 205 7.01 8.40 -9.81
N ARG A 206 7.92 7.74 -9.08
CA ARG A 206 7.91 7.77 -7.61
C ARG A 206 8.14 9.16 -7.07
N GLU A 207 9.03 9.96 -7.65
CA GLU A 207 9.24 11.35 -7.23
C GLU A 207 7.99 12.22 -7.45
N TYR A 208 7.23 12.01 -8.53
CA TYR A 208 5.94 12.68 -8.73
C TYR A 208 4.89 12.26 -7.72
N PHE A 209 4.69 10.95 -7.51
CA PHE A 209 3.73 10.46 -6.53
C PHE A 209 4.07 10.91 -5.11
N LYS A 210 5.36 10.96 -4.77
CA LYS A 210 5.85 11.51 -3.49
C LYS A 210 5.54 13.00 -3.34
N ALA A 211 5.79 13.80 -4.37
CA ALA A 211 5.44 15.21 -4.38
C ALA A 211 3.93 15.40 -4.23
N LEU A 212 3.15 14.58 -4.93
CA LEU A 212 1.69 14.62 -4.91
C LEU A 212 1.15 14.26 -3.54
N SER A 213 1.61 13.17 -2.93
CA SER A 213 1.24 12.77 -1.57
C SER A 213 1.58 13.86 -0.55
N SER A 214 2.76 14.47 -0.68
CA SER A 214 3.18 15.58 0.17
C SER A 214 2.29 16.82 0.01
N ALA A 215 1.83 17.11 -1.20
CA ALA A 215 0.89 18.18 -1.47
C ALA A 215 -0.50 17.84 -0.93
N MET A 216 -1.03 16.64 -1.20
CA MET A 216 -2.34 16.19 -0.72
C MET A 216 -2.45 16.20 0.81
N GLY A 217 -1.36 15.89 1.53
CA GLY A 217 -1.31 16.03 2.99
C GLY A 217 -1.55 17.47 3.50
N LYS A 218 -1.32 18.48 2.67
CA LYS A 218 -1.57 19.90 2.98
C LYS A 218 -2.93 20.41 2.50
N LEU A 219 -3.63 19.64 1.66
CA LEU A 219 -4.92 20.02 1.11
C LEU A 219 -5.97 20.36 2.20
N PRO A 220 -6.07 19.62 3.32
CA PRO A 220 -6.98 19.99 4.41
C PRO A 220 -6.78 21.41 4.93
N GLY A 221 -5.53 21.85 5.12
CA GLY A 221 -5.23 23.21 5.58
C GLY A 221 -5.56 24.26 4.53
N TRP A 222 -5.25 23.98 3.27
CA TRP A 222 -5.58 24.90 2.17
C TRP A 222 -7.09 25.11 1.99
N VAL A 223 -7.90 24.06 2.17
CA VAL A 223 -9.37 24.18 2.17
C VAL A 223 -9.89 24.98 3.37
N GLN A 224 -9.21 24.95 4.52
CA GLN A 224 -9.58 25.80 5.67
C GLN A 224 -9.34 27.29 5.38
N ASP A 225 -8.24 27.61 4.69
CA ASP A 225 -7.86 28.98 4.35
C ASP A 225 -8.76 29.56 3.24
N ASN A 226 -9.21 28.72 2.30
CA ASN A 226 -10.08 29.08 1.18
C ASN A 226 -11.56 28.78 1.48
N LYS A 227 -12.19 29.63 2.29
CA LYS A 227 -13.57 29.44 2.77
C LYS A 227 -14.63 29.42 1.67
N ASP A 228 -14.33 29.93 0.49
CA ASP A 228 -15.20 29.88 -0.69
C ASP A 228 -15.45 28.44 -1.18
N MET A 229 -14.57 27.50 -0.86
CA MET A 229 -14.70 26.08 -1.21
C MET A 229 -15.58 25.31 -0.22
N LEU A 230 -15.89 25.88 0.95
CA LEU A 230 -16.63 25.22 2.03
C LEU A 230 -18.03 25.81 2.18
N GLU A 231 -19.03 25.03 1.79
CA GLU A 231 -20.44 25.35 2.04
C GLU A 231 -20.93 24.68 3.33
N ILE A 232 -21.57 25.47 4.21
CA ILE A 232 -22.10 24.99 5.49
C ILE A 232 -23.64 25.10 5.49
N LYS A 233 -24.32 23.95 5.58
CA LYS A 233 -25.78 23.84 5.70
C LYS A 233 -26.16 23.04 6.95
N GLY A 234 -26.17 23.73 8.09
CA GLY A 234 -26.45 23.11 9.40
C GLY A 234 -25.35 22.12 9.79
N PHE A 235 -25.71 20.84 9.92
CA PHE A 235 -24.76 19.74 10.21
C PHE A 235 -24.17 19.09 8.95
N ASN A 236 -24.52 19.59 7.76
CA ASN A 236 -23.99 19.11 6.49
C ASN A 236 -22.97 20.11 5.97
N TYR A 237 -21.79 19.63 5.63
CA TYR A 237 -20.72 20.44 5.04
C TYR A 237 -20.47 19.91 3.63
N THR A 238 -20.21 20.80 2.68
CA THR A 238 -19.87 20.42 1.31
C THR A 238 -18.60 21.15 0.92
N ILE A 239 -17.57 20.39 0.57
CA ILE A 239 -16.35 20.93 -0.02
C ILE A 239 -16.48 20.81 -1.54
N ARG A 240 -16.22 21.89 -2.25
CA ARG A 240 -16.16 21.93 -3.72
C ARG A 240 -14.78 22.40 -4.14
N VAL A 241 -14.07 21.55 -4.87
CA VAL A 241 -12.76 21.90 -5.45
C VAL A 241 -12.91 21.82 -6.96
N THR A 242 -12.68 22.93 -7.67
CA THR A 242 -12.65 22.93 -9.14
C THR A 242 -11.29 22.47 -9.63
N GLU A 243 -11.21 22.04 -10.89
CA GLU A 243 -9.94 21.70 -11.55
C GLU A 243 -8.93 22.86 -11.46
N GLU A 244 -9.35 24.09 -11.72
CA GLU A 244 -8.45 25.25 -11.69
C GLU A 244 -7.86 25.45 -10.29
N LYS A 245 -8.69 25.29 -9.26
CA LYS A 245 -8.30 25.41 -7.86
C LYS A 245 -7.35 24.30 -7.42
N LEU A 246 -7.60 23.05 -7.83
CA LEU A 246 -6.66 21.97 -7.55
C LEU A 246 -5.31 22.20 -8.24
N ASN A 247 -5.32 22.58 -9.51
CA ASN A 247 -4.09 22.86 -10.26
C ASN A 247 -3.32 24.06 -9.69
N GLU A 248 -4.02 25.13 -9.26
CA GLU A 248 -3.42 26.28 -8.56
C GLU A 248 -2.74 25.82 -7.26
N PHE A 249 -3.46 25.08 -6.42
CA PHE A 249 -2.92 24.53 -5.17
C PHE A 249 -1.66 23.69 -5.39
N LEU A 250 -1.70 22.74 -6.33
CA LEU A 250 -0.57 21.85 -6.57
C LEU A 250 0.67 22.64 -7.04
N ARG A 251 0.50 23.61 -7.93
CA ARG A 251 1.59 24.49 -8.40
C ARG A 251 2.17 25.37 -7.30
N GLU A 252 1.37 25.77 -6.31
CA GLU A 252 1.86 26.47 -5.11
C GLU A 252 2.71 25.56 -4.21
N GLN A 253 2.43 24.24 -4.20
CA GLN A 253 3.15 23.30 -3.35
C GLN A 253 4.49 22.85 -3.96
N ASP A 254 4.56 22.66 -5.28
CA ASP A 254 5.76 22.18 -5.95
C ASP A 254 5.80 22.64 -7.42
N GLU A 255 6.94 23.21 -7.84
CA GLU A 255 7.14 23.71 -9.21
C GLU A 255 7.02 22.62 -10.28
N ARG A 256 7.22 21.35 -9.91
CA ARG A 256 7.03 20.19 -10.79
C ARG A 256 5.62 20.12 -11.38
N PHE A 257 4.61 20.60 -10.66
CA PHE A 257 3.22 20.59 -11.13
C PHE A 257 2.91 21.68 -12.17
N ASN A 258 3.86 22.54 -12.52
CA ASN A 258 3.69 23.48 -13.64
C ASN A 258 3.59 22.78 -14.99
N GLN A 259 4.12 21.56 -15.10
CA GLN A 259 4.07 20.73 -16.31
C GLN A 259 2.97 19.65 -16.25
N PHE A 260 2.11 19.71 -15.23
CA PHE A 260 0.99 18.81 -15.05
C PHE A 260 -0.34 19.56 -15.12
N SER A 261 -1.35 18.83 -15.58
CA SER A 261 -2.75 19.23 -15.57
C SER A 261 -3.57 18.10 -14.97
N PHE A 262 -4.39 18.46 -13.98
CA PHE A 262 -5.37 17.60 -13.36
C PHE A 262 -6.75 17.98 -13.86
N THR A 263 -7.49 17.02 -14.42
CA THR A 263 -8.83 17.18 -14.95
C THR A 263 -9.79 16.23 -14.25
N PHE A 264 -11.05 16.65 -14.10
CA PHE A 264 -12.12 15.89 -13.48
C PHE A 264 -13.18 15.56 -14.54
N GLU A 265 -13.25 14.28 -14.89
CA GLU A 265 -14.29 13.72 -15.71
C GLU A 265 -15.36 13.04 -14.82
N GLU A 266 -16.41 12.50 -15.43
CA GLU A 266 -17.50 11.88 -14.68
C GLU A 266 -16.99 10.68 -13.88
N ASN A 267 -16.94 10.85 -12.55
CA ASN A 267 -16.36 9.90 -11.59
C ASN A 267 -14.88 9.56 -11.78
N GLU A 268 -14.11 10.28 -12.59
CA GLU A 268 -12.69 9.98 -12.86
C GLU A 268 -11.84 11.25 -12.74
N ILE A 269 -10.66 11.13 -12.13
CA ILE A 269 -9.64 12.19 -12.14
C ILE A 269 -8.47 11.70 -12.98
N THR A 270 -8.02 12.57 -13.89
CA THR A 270 -6.86 12.31 -14.74
C THR A 270 -5.79 13.35 -14.49
N ALA A 271 -4.59 12.88 -14.14
CA ALA A 271 -3.39 13.68 -14.00
C ALA A 271 -2.49 13.39 -15.19
N HIS A 272 -2.23 14.39 -16.02
CA HIS A 272 -1.37 14.26 -17.19
C HIS A 272 -0.20 15.24 -17.10
N GLY A 273 1.01 14.81 -17.43
CA GLY A 273 2.18 15.67 -17.49
C GLY A 273 3.29 15.16 -18.40
N LYS A 274 4.11 16.11 -18.87
CA LYS A 274 5.20 15.83 -19.80
C LYS A 274 6.46 16.61 -19.45
N ARG A 275 7.57 15.90 -19.30
CA ARG A 275 8.86 16.48 -18.93
C ARG A 275 10.03 15.66 -19.49
N ASP A 276 11.05 16.33 -20.02
CA ASP A 276 12.33 15.71 -20.40
C ASP A 276 12.20 14.45 -21.30
N GLY A 277 11.21 14.46 -22.20
CA GLY A 277 10.93 13.33 -23.10
C GLY A 277 10.11 12.18 -22.48
N MET A 278 9.66 12.36 -21.24
CA MET A 278 8.77 11.46 -20.51
C MET A 278 7.36 12.05 -20.46
N GLU A 279 6.36 11.20 -20.63
CA GLU A 279 4.94 11.52 -20.56
C GLU A 279 4.28 10.54 -19.60
N ILE A 280 3.61 11.07 -18.58
CA ILE A 280 2.93 10.28 -17.55
C ILE A 280 1.47 10.68 -17.55
N SER A 281 0.59 9.69 -17.58
CA SER A 281 -0.84 9.88 -17.38
C SER A 281 -1.31 8.93 -16.29
N VAL A 282 -1.94 9.47 -15.26
CA VAL A 282 -2.53 8.69 -14.17
C VAL A 282 -4.03 8.97 -14.20
N SER A 283 -4.85 7.93 -14.25
CA SER A 283 -6.28 8.08 -14.05
C SER A 283 -6.77 7.19 -12.92
N GLY A 284 -7.84 7.62 -12.27
CA GLY A 284 -8.32 6.93 -11.09
C GLY A 284 -9.55 7.56 -10.47
N ARG A 285 -9.93 7.03 -9.32
CA ARG A 285 -11.19 7.37 -8.65
C ARG A 285 -11.03 7.50 -7.16
N TYR A 286 -11.89 8.31 -6.58
CA TYR A 286 -11.99 8.44 -5.14
C TYR A 286 -13.05 7.49 -4.57
N SER A 287 -12.69 6.79 -3.50
CA SER A 287 -13.62 5.97 -2.72
C SER A 287 -13.62 6.41 -1.26
N ILE A 288 -14.70 6.13 -0.53
CA ILE A 288 -14.77 6.42 0.91
C ILE A 288 -14.37 5.17 1.67
N GLN A 289 -13.39 5.33 2.56
CA GLN A 289 -12.96 4.29 3.48
C GLN A 289 -13.19 4.74 4.91
N ASP A 290 -13.89 3.92 5.71
CA ASP A 290 -14.18 4.27 7.12
C ASP A 290 -13.10 3.81 8.11
N LYS A 291 -12.34 2.77 7.77
CA LYS A 291 -11.34 2.15 8.64
C LYS A 291 -9.99 2.05 7.93
N PRO A 292 -8.86 2.30 8.62
CA PRO A 292 -8.75 2.63 10.05
C PRO A 292 -9.13 4.08 10.39
N LYS A 293 -9.18 4.97 9.38
CA LYS A 293 -9.59 6.37 9.52
C LYS A 293 -10.58 6.69 8.41
N ASN A 294 -11.63 7.45 8.72
CA ASN A 294 -12.55 7.93 7.70
C ASN A 294 -11.82 8.91 6.77
N GLY A 295 -11.75 8.56 5.49
CA GLY A 295 -11.02 9.30 4.48
C GLY A 295 -11.56 8.98 3.08
N ILE A 296 -11.19 9.86 2.15
CA ILE A 296 -11.48 9.73 0.73
C ILE A 296 -10.18 9.29 0.09
N ILE A 297 -10.09 8.01 -0.26
CA ILE A 297 -8.88 7.37 -0.74
C ILE A 297 -8.88 7.36 -2.26
N PHE A 298 -7.76 7.74 -2.86
CA PHE A 298 -7.56 7.68 -4.29
C PHE A 298 -7.09 6.28 -4.69
N HIS A 299 -7.71 5.73 -5.74
CA HIS A 299 -7.31 4.47 -6.36
C HIS A 299 -6.92 4.74 -7.81
N VAL A 300 -5.79 4.19 -8.23
CA VAL A 300 -5.22 4.31 -9.57
C VAL A 300 -5.82 3.22 -10.45
N ASP A 301 -6.70 3.61 -11.36
CA ASP A 301 -7.29 2.68 -12.34
C ASP A 301 -6.33 2.42 -13.50
N GLU A 302 -5.71 3.48 -14.04
CA GLU A 302 -4.76 3.39 -15.15
C GLU A 302 -3.54 4.26 -14.91
N LEU A 303 -2.38 3.75 -15.32
CA LEU A 303 -1.11 4.47 -15.28
C LEU A 303 -0.38 4.24 -16.59
N LEU A 304 -0.25 5.29 -17.39
CA LEU A 304 0.43 5.29 -18.68
C LEU A 304 1.79 5.96 -18.55
N PHE A 305 2.80 5.29 -19.11
CA PHE A 305 4.16 5.80 -19.23
C PHE A 305 4.57 5.82 -20.70
N ASN A 306 4.80 7.01 -21.27
CA ASN A 306 5.07 7.20 -22.69
C ASN A 306 4.05 6.51 -23.61
N GLY A 307 2.79 6.48 -23.19
CA GLY A 307 1.70 5.82 -23.90
C GLY A 307 1.62 4.30 -23.69
N PHE A 308 2.45 3.70 -22.85
CA PHE A 308 2.37 2.28 -22.48
C PHE A 308 1.68 2.11 -21.13
N ALA A 309 0.68 1.23 -21.07
CA ALA A 309 0.01 0.91 -19.82
C ALA A 309 0.95 0.13 -18.88
N LEU A 310 1.05 0.60 -17.65
CA LEU A 310 1.79 -0.06 -16.58
C LEU A 310 0.92 -1.14 -15.92
N PRO A 311 1.54 -2.20 -15.40
CA PRO A 311 0.81 -3.28 -14.74
C PRO A 311 0.18 -2.81 -13.43
N ASP A 312 -0.84 -3.57 -13.01
CA ASP A 312 -1.50 -3.44 -11.71
C ASP A 312 -0.54 -3.54 -10.52
N THR A 313 0.51 -4.36 -10.61
CA THR A 313 1.53 -4.46 -9.54
C THR A 313 2.23 -3.13 -9.27
N THR A 314 2.59 -2.38 -10.33
CA THR A 314 3.18 -1.06 -10.20
C THR A 314 2.17 -0.07 -9.61
N ARG A 315 0.92 -0.07 -10.09
CA ARG A 315 -0.15 0.80 -9.56
C ARG A 315 -0.40 0.57 -8.08
N GLN A 316 -0.55 -0.69 -7.69
CA GLN A 316 -0.76 -1.08 -6.29
C GLN A 316 0.43 -0.69 -5.41
N SER A 317 1.66 -0.88 -5.89
CA SER A 317 2.87 -0.49 -5.16
C SER A 317 2.91 1.03 -4.90
N LEU A 318 2.52 1.84 -5.88
CA LEU A 318 2.46 3.30 -5.73
C LEU A 318 1.35 3.74 -4.78
N GLU A 319 0.17 3.11 -4.83
CA GLU A 319 -0.92 3.36 -3.86
C GLU A 319 -0.52 3.00 -2.42
N GLU A 320 0.20 1.89 -2.24
CA GLU A 320 0.69 1.45 -0.93
C GLU A 320 1.78 2.38 -0.38
N GLU A 321 2.63 2.92 -1.25
CA GLU A 321 3.76 3.77 -0.85
C GLU A 321 3.34 5.23 -0.60
N PHE A 322 2.38 5.75 -1.38
CA PHE A 322 2.05 7.17 -1.40
C PHE A 322 0.58 7.41 -1.08
N ASP A 323 0.32 8.01 0.09
CA ASP A 323 -1.04 8.37 0.51
C ASP A 323 -1.52 9.60 -0.26
N LEU A 324 -2.41 9.37 -1.22
CA LEU A 324 -3.09 10.40 -2.01
C LEU A 324 -4.51 10.70 -1.48
N GLY A 325 -4.82 10.23 -0.28
CA GLY A 325 -6.13 10.39 0.35
C GLY A 325 -6.36 11.78 0.93
N PHE A 326 -7.63 12.16 1.03
CA PHE A 326 -8.10 13.33 1.74
C PHE A 326 -8.84 12.92 3.02
N TYR A 327 -8.43 13.47 4.16
CA TYR A 327 -8.99 13.12 5.47
C TYR A 327 -9.73 14.32 6.06
N PRO A 328 -11.08 14.35 6.01
CA PRO A 328 -11.87 15.46 6.54
C PRO A 328 -11.65 15.71 8.03
N GLY A 329 -11.31 14.67 8.79
CA GLY A 329 -10.95 14.78 10.20
C GLY A 329 -9.75 15.69 10.49
N LEU A 330 -8.86 15.90 9.50
CA LEU A 330 -7.76 16.86 9.60
C LEU A 330 -8.22 18.31 9.40
N VAL A 331 -9.33 18.52 8.68
CA VAL A 331 -9.98 19.83 8.59
C VAL A 331 -10.66 20.15 9.93
N LEU A 332 -11.55 19.27 10.39
CA LEU A 332 -12.18 19.36 11.70
C LEU A 332 -12.44 17.95 12.21
N SER A 333 -12.04 17.67 13.45
CA SER A 333 -12.02 16.31 14.01
C SER A 333 -13.38 15.60 14.05
N PHE A 334 -14.47 16.36 14.04
CA PHE A 334 -15.84 15.84 14.04
C PHE A 334 -16.41 15.60 12.64
N LEU A 335 -15.67 15.89 11.55
CA LEU A 335 -16.15 15.69 10.19
C LEU A 335 -15.82 14.29 9.68
N LYS A 336 -16.79 13.66 9.02
CA LYS A 336 -16.63 12.44 8.25
C LYS A 336 -17.11 12.61 6.81
N ALA A 337 -16.37 12.05 5.86
CA ALA A 337 -16.79 11.88 4.48
C ALA A 337 -17.97 10.91 4.42
N LYS A 338 -19.03 11.36 3.74
CA LYS A 338 -20.26 10.59 3.50
C LYS A 338 -20.44 10.25 2.04
N GLU A 339 -20.09 11.18 1.15
CA GLU A 339 -20.22 11.02 -0.29
C GLU A 339 -19.12 11.80 -1.00
N VAL A 340 -18.61 11.24 -2.09
CA VAL A 340 -17.65 11.86 -3.00
C VAL A 340 -18.20 11.70 -4.41
N GLU A 341 -18.25 12.79 -5.15
CA GLU A 341 -18.71 12.84 -6.53
C GLU A 341 -17.71 13.67 -7.35
N LEU A 342 -17.33 13.21 -8.54
CA LEU A 342 -16.63 14.02 -9.53
C LEU A 342 -17.58 14.29 -10.68
N LYS A 343 -17.90 15.56 -10.90
CA LYS A 343 -18.85 15.96 -11.94
C LYS A 343 -18.61 17.39 -12.40
N ASP A 344 -18.79 17.63 -13.69
CA ASP A 344 -18.80 18.98 -14.29
C ASP A 344 -17.50 19.78 -13.99
N GLY A 345 -16.34 19.12 -13.92
CA GLY A 345 -15.06 19.77 -13.59
C GLY A 345 -14.89 20.10 -12.10
N GLU A 346 -15.71 19.52 -11.22
CA GLU A 346 -15.65 19.71 -9.76
C GLU A 346 -15.53 18.39 -9.01
N LEU A 347 -14.68 18.37 -7.99
CA LEU A 347 -14.68 17.39 -6.92
C LEU A 347 -15.60 17.89 -5.80
N ILE A 348 -16.71 17.18 -5.59
CA ILE A 348 -17.74 17.50 -4.61
C ILE A 348 -17.69 16.47 -3.50
N ILE A 349 -17.38 16.93 -2.29
CA ILE A 349 -17.28 16.09 -1.10
C ILE A 349 -18.37 16.50 -0.12
N LYS A 350 -19.30 15.59 0.18
CA LYS A 350 -20.31 15.81 1.22
C LYS A 350 -19.84 15.18 2.53
N LEU A 351 -19.82 16.01 3.55
CA LEU A 351 -19.38 15.66 4.90
C LEU A 351 -20.54 15.78 5.88
N SER A 352 -20.48 14.97 6.93
CA SER A 352 -21.40 15.02 8.06
C SER A 352 -20.65 15.07 9.38
N VAL A 353 -21.29 15.66 10.40
CA VAL A 353 -20.78 15.62 11.77
C VAL A 353 -20.94 14.22 12.34
N SER A 354 -19.85 13.63 12.83
CA SER A 354 -19.90 12.49 13.73
C SER A 354 -19.96 12.98 15.17
N LEU A 355 -21.03 12.63 15.87
CA LEU A 355 -21.18 12.80 17.32
C LEU A 355 -20.35 11.76 18.08
#